data_AF-A0A4U5P370-F1
#
_entry.id   AF-A0A4U5P370-F1
#
_cell.length_a   1.000
_cell.length_b   1.000
_cell.length_c   1.000
_cell.angle_alpha   90.00
_cell.angle_beta   90.00
_cell.angle_gamma   90.00
#
_symmetry.space_group_name_H-M   'P 1'
#
loop_
_entity.id
_entity.type
_entity.pdbx_description
1 polymer ?
#
loop_
_entity_poly.entity_id
_entity_poly.type
_entity_poly.pdbx_seq_one_letter_code
_entity_poly.pdbx_strand_id
1 'polypeptide(L)'
;MNEHLNDFNKMIADLKNLDVEINDEDKALLLLNSLSDTYEHLVTTLLYGKEKIKFIDVSIALVNNEYQENDQIVHKESTSKALTVRGRTNPEDFEGEGDLAQNPEENHQ
;
A
#
# COMPACT_ATOMS: atom_id res chain seq x y z
N MET A 1 2.44 -19.93 3.83
CA MET A 1 3.86 -19.66 4.18
C MET A 1 4.33 -20.41 5.42
N ASN A 2 3.55 -20.44 6.51
CA ASN A 2 3.97 -21.10 7.77
C ASN A 2 4.37 -22.58 7.59
N GLU A 3 3.63 -23.36 6.79
CA GLU A 3 3.99 -24.76 6.50
C GLU A 3 5.34 -24.86 5.77
N HIS A 4 5.54 -24.04 4.74
CA HIS A 4 6.80 -23.98 3.99
C HIS A 4 8.00 -23.61 4.88
N LEU A 5 7.84 -22.65 5.80
CA LEU A 5 8.88 -22.30 6.78
C LEU A 5 9.20 -23.48 7.72
N ASN A 6 8.18 -24.22 8.15
CA ASN A 6 8.36 -25.39 9.00
C ASN A 6 9.12 -26.51 8.27
N ASP A 7 8.75 -26.79 7.03
CA ASP A 7 9.42 -27.79 6.20
C ASP A 7 10.88 -27.41 5.90
N PHE A 8 11.13 -26.14 5.61
CA PHE A 8 12.49 -25.61 5.44
C PHE A 8 13.32 -25.79 6.73
N ASN A 9 12.78 -25.39 7.88
CA ASN A 9 13.47 -25.55 9.17
C ASN A 9 13.76 -27.01 9.52
N LYS A 10 12.85 -27.92 9.17
CA LYS A 10 13.07 -29.36 9.34
C LYS A 10 14.22 -29.85 8.45
N MET A 11 14.29 -29.42 7.20
CA MET A 11 15.40 -29.75 6.30
C MET A 11 16.74 -29.24 6.85
N ILE A 12 16.78 -28.01 7.36
CA ILE A 12 17.99 -27.46 8.01
C ILE A 12 18.39 -28.29 9.24
N ALA A 13 17.42 -28.74 10.04
CA ALA A 13 17.68 -29.60 11.20
C ALA A 13 18.21 -30.98 10.77
N ASP A 14 17.65 -31.57 9.72
CA ASP A 14 18.11 -32.86 9.17
C ASP A 14 19.53 -32.76 8.62
N LEU A 15 19.87 -31.67 7.94
CA LEU A 15 21.24 -31.40 7.49
C LEU A 15 22.21 -31.24 8.66
N LYS A 16 21.79 -30.54 9.72
CA LYS A 16 22.59 -30.43 10.94
C LYS A 16 22.83 -31.79 11.61
N ASN A 17 21.85 -32.70 11.56
CA ASN A 17 22.02 -34.07 12.06
C ASN A 17 23.04 -34.89 11.26
N LEU A 18 23.32 -34.49 10.02
CA LEU A 18 24.37 -35.06 9.17
C LEU A 18 25.70 -34.30 9.27
N ASP A 19 25.86 -33.44 10.29
CA ASP A 19 27.02 -32.58 10.51
C ASP A 19 27.26 -31.56 9.37
N VAL A 20 26.20 -31.21 8.64
CA VAL A 20 26.21 -30.16 7.62
C VAL A 20 25.65 -28.88 8.23
N GLU A 21 26.53 -27.91 8.47
CA GLU A 21 26.15 -26.59 8.93
C GLU A 21 26.04 -25.59 7.77
N ILE A 22 24.90 -24.92 7.68
CA ILE A 22 24.65 -23.84 6.73
C ILE A 22 24.69 -22.52 7.50
N ASN A 23 25.37 -21.51 6.97
CA ASN A 23 25.41 -20.19 7.61
C ASN A 23 24.05 -19.51 7.54
N ASP A 24 23.83 -18.52 8.42
CA ASP A 24 22.55 -17.81 8.49
C ASP A 24 22.19 -17.09 7.19
N GLU A 25 23.19 -16.49 6.54
CA GLU A 25 23.04 -15.81 5.25
C GLU A 25 22.66 -16.79 4.14
N ASP A 26 23.34 -17.93 4.06
CA ASP A 26 23.03 -18.98 3.08
C ASP A 26 21.63 -19.57 3.31
N LYS A 27 21.21 -19.77 4.57
CA LYS A 27 19.83 -20.18 4.90
C LYS A 27 18.82 -19.17 4.41
N ALA A 28 19.07 -17.89 4.61
CA ALA A 28 18.18 -16.82 4.17
C ALA A 28 18.04 -16.82 2.64
N LEU A 29 19.16 -16.93 1.91
CA LEU A 29 19.15 -16.99 0.45
C LEU A 29 18.46 -18.25 -0.07
N LEU A 30 18.73 -19.42 0.51
CA LEU A 30 18.06 -20.67 0.15
C LEU A 30 16.55 -20.59 0.37
N LEU A 31 16.12 -20.02 1.50
CA LEU A 31 14.70 -19.81 1.79
C LEU A 31 14.06 -18.87 0.77
N LEU A 32 14.71 -17.77 0.40
CA LEU A 32 14.17 -16.82 -0.60
C LEU A 32 14.07 -17.43 -2.00
N ASN A 33 15.05 -18.26 -2.38
CA ASN A 33 15.05 -18.95 -3.68
C ASN A 33 14.03 -20.08 -3.77
N SER A 34 13.54 -20.60 -2.64
CA SER A 34 12.54 -21.67 -2.64
C SER A 34 11.09 -21.14 -2.67
N LEU A 35 10.89 -19.82 -2.62
CA LEU A 35 9.57 -19.19 -2.67
C LEU A 35 9.01 -19.18 -4.09
N SER A 36 7.69 -19.16 -4.18
CA SER A 36 6.97 -18.94 -5.44
C SER A 36 7.10 -17.50 -5.93
N ASP A 37 6.90 -17.30 -7.24
CA ASP A 37 6.94 -15.99 -7.92
C ASP A 37 6.02 -14.94 -7.29
N THR A 38 4.98 -15.36 -6.57
CA THR A 38 4.09 -14.47 -5.80
C THR A 38 4.82 -13.62 -4.75
N TYR A 39 6.01 -14.06 -4.30
CA TYR A 39 6.84 -13.34 -3.34
C TYR A 39 8.00 -12.57 -4.00
N GLU A 40 8.10 -12.54 -5.34
CA GLU A 40 9.21 -11.93 -6.08
C GLU A 40 9.45 -10.47 -5.65
N HIS A 41 8.38 -9.69 -5.48
CA HIS A 41 8.50 -8.29 -5.08
C HIS A 41 9.02 -8.14 -3.64
N LEU A 42 8.59 -9.02 -2.73
CA LEU A 42 9.07 -9.06 -1.36
C LEU A 42 10.55 -9.45 -1.33
N VAL A 43 10.94 -10.49 -2.08
CA VAL A 43 12.33 -10.95 -2.22
C VAL A 43 13.21 -9.81 -2.73
N THR A 44 12.80 -9.14 -3.81
CA THR A 44 13.52 -8.00 -4.39
C THR A 44 13.71 -6.89 -3.36
N THR A 45 12.66 -6.54 -2.60
CA THR A 45 12.71 -5.49 -1.58
C THR A 45 13.60 -5.88 -0.40
N LEU A 46 13.60 -7.14 0.01
CA LEU A 46 14.44 -7.64 1.09
C LEU A 46 15.92 -7.59 0.74
N LEU A 47 16.26 -7.91 -0.52
CA LEU A 47 17.63 -7.91 -1.04
C LEU A 47 18.14 -6.51 -1.44
N TYR A 48 17.24 -5.60 -1.81
CA TYR A 48 17.63 -4.29 -2.34
C TYR A 48 18.50 -3.49 -1.35
N GLY A 49 19.71 -3.14 -1.79
CA GLY A 49 20.65 -2.32 -1.03
C GLY A 49 21.23 -2.99 0.21
N LYS A 50 20.98 -4.29 0.44
CA LYS A 50 21.58 -5.04 1.56
C LYS A 50 22.83 -5.77 1.12
N GLU A 51 23.95 -5.51 1.81
CA GLU A 51 25.19 -6.26 1.64
C GLU A 51 25.13 -7.62 2.34
N LYS A 52 24.40 -7.71 3.46
CA LYS A 52 24.21 -8.94 4.24
C LYS A 52 22.76 -9.15 4.57
N ILE A 53 22.35 -10.41 4.57
CA ILE A 53 20.99 -10.82 4.91
C ILE A 53 20.98 -11.79 6.11
N LYS A 54 19.97 -11.64 6.96
CA LYS A 54 19.76 -12.50 8.13
C LYS A 54 18.51 -13.33 7.97
N PHE A 55 18.58 -14.59 8.35
CA PHE A 55 17.47 -15.53 8.24
C PHE A 55 16.25 -15.09 9.08
N ILE A 56 16.51 -14.54 10.27
CA ILE A 56 15.43 -14.08 11.16
C ILE A 56 14.63 -12.92 10.54
N ASP A 57 15.31 -11.96 9.91
CA ASP A 57 14.66 -10.80 9.30
C ASP A 57 13.81 -11.22 8.10
N VAL A 58 14.30 -12.17 7.30
CA VAL A 58 13.56 -12.78 6.19
C VAL A 58 12.33 -13.53 6.70
N SER A 59 12.49 -14.36 7.74
CA SER A 59 11.38 -15.13 8.32
C SER A 59 10.26 -14.23 8.84
N ILE A 60 10.63 -13.15 9.55
CA ILE A 60 9.67 -12.16 10.06
C ILE A 60 8.96 -11.45 8.89
N ALA A 61 9.69 -11.01 7.88
CA ALA A 61 9.11 -10.33 6.73
C ALA A 61 8.12 -11.22 5.95
N LEU A 62 8.44 -12.51 5.81
CA LEU A 62 7.59 -13.47 5.13
C LEU A 62 6.28 -13.72 5.89
N VAL A 63 6.36 -13.87 7.21
CA VAL A 63 5.19 -14.01 8.08
C VAL A 63 4.34 -12.73 8.04
N ASN A 64 4.95 -11.54 8.13
CA ASN A 64 4.25 -10.26 8.09
C ASN A 64 3.57 -9.99 6.74
N ASN A 65 4.15 -10.44 5.63
CA ASN A 65 3.55 -10.29 4.30
C ASN A 65 2.23 -11.05 4.16
N GLU A 66 2.08 -12.22 4.79
CA GLU A 66 0.79 -12.95 4.81
C GLU A 66 -0.31 -12.17 5.54
N TYR A 67 0.03 -11.35 6.54
CA TYR A 67 -0.96 -10.55 7.27
C TYR A 67 -1.38 -9.29 6.48
N GLN A 68 -0.51 -8.71 5.65
CA GLN A 68 -0.83 -7.49 4.87
C GLN A 68 -1.70 -7.74 3.63
N GLU A 69 -1.72 -8.94 3.05
CA GLU A 69 -2.69 -9.26 2.00
C GLU A 69 -4.14 -9.25 2.51
N ASN A 70 -4.35 -9.48 3.81
CA ASN A 70 -5.69 -9.48 4.40
C ASN A 70 -6.26 -8.07 4.63
N ASP A 71 -5.42 -7.05 4.89
CA ASP A 71 -5.87 -5.66 5.10
C ASP A 71 -6.02 -4.87 3.78
N GLN A 72 -5.28 -5.23 2.73
CA GLN A 72 -5.36 -4.52 1.44
C GLN A 72 -6.62 -4.85 0.63
N ILE A 73 -7.26 -6.01 0.87
CA ILE A 73 -8.54 -6.35 0.25
C ILE A 73 -9.64 -5.39 0.71
N VAL A 74 -9.60 -4.90 1.95
CA VAL A 74 -10.62 -3.98 2.51
C VAL A 74 -10.50 -2.56 1.92
N HIS A 75 -9.31 -2.11 1.57
CA HIS A 75 -9.09 -0.73 1.08
C HIS A 75 -9.12 -0.55 -0.44
N LYS A 76 -9.00 -1.62 -1.24
CA LYS A 76 -9.07 -1.51 -2.71
C LYS A 76 -10.50 -1.35 -3.24
N GLU A 77 -11.52 -1.77 -2.48
CA GLU A 77 -12.93 -1.59 -2.89
C GLU A 77 -13.46 -0.17 -2.59
N SER A 78 -12.87 0.54 -1.62
CA SER A 78 -13.37 1.84 -1.15
C SER A 78 -12.85 3.07 -1.92
N THR A 79 -11.88 2.92 -2.84
CA THR A 79 -11.24 4.07 -3.53
C THR A 79 -11.71 4.28 -4.98
N SER A 80 -12.82 3.68 -5.40
CA SER A 80 -13.36 3.84 -6.75
C SER A 80 -14.60 4.74 -6.86
N LYS A 81 -15.11 5.32 -5.76
CA LYS A 81 -16.29 6.19 -5.81
C LYS A 81 -16.18 7.40 -4.88
N ALA A 82 -15.56 8.49 -5.34
CA ALA A 82 -16.01 9.88 -5.14
C ALA A 82 -14.94 10.88 -5.61
N LEU A 83 -14.77 11.03 -6.91
CA LEU A 83 -14.27 12.28 -7.49
C LEU A 83 -15.48 13.10 -7.91
N THR A 84 -16.19 13.70 -6.96
CA THR A 84 -17.17 14.72 -7.32
C THR A 84 -16.39 16.02 -7.52
N VAL A 85 -16.17 16.39 -8.78
CA VAL A 85 -15.74 17.74 -9.16
C VAL A 85 -16.82 18.71 -8.65
N ARG A 86 -16.60 19.28 -7.48
CA ARG A 86 -17.41 20.39 -6.98
C ARG A 86 -17.06 21.60 -7.84
N GLY A 87 -17.89 21.83 -8.86
CA GLY A 87 -17.80 22.99 -9.74
C GLY A 87 -17.71 24.27 -8.91
N ARG A 88 -16.67 25.06 -9.18
CA ARG A 88 -16.57 26.45 -8.74
C ARG A 88 -17.61 27.24 -9.52
N THR A 89 -18.67 27.69 -8.87
CA THR A 89 -19.47 28.81 -9.39
C THR A 89 -18.97 30.06 -8.69
N ASN A 90 -18.15 30.83 -9.42
CA ASN A 90 -17.95 32.24 -9.12
C ASN A 90 -19.24 32.97 -9.53
N PRO A 91 -19.86 33.78 -8.67
CA PRO A 91 -20.76 34.82 -9.12
C PRO A 91 -19.93 36.09 -9.34
N GLU A 92 -19.63 36.41 -10.61
CA GLU A 92 -19.30 37.78 -10.99
C GLU A 92 -20.51 38.38 -11.70
N ASP A 93 -21.17 39.28 -10.98
CA ASP A 93 -21.70 40.61 -11.34
C ASP A 93 -22.21 40.86 -12.76
N PHE A 94 -23.46 41.35 -12.85
CA PHE A 94 -23.97 42.45 -13.70
C PHE A 94 -25.38 42.82 -13.19
N GLU A 95 -25.51 43.85 -12.33
CA GLU A 95 -25.87 45.26 -12.63
C GLU A 95 -27.33 45.50 -13.09
N GLY A 96 -28.06 46.35 -12.34
CA GLY A 96 -29.20 47.10 -12.89
C GLY A 96 -30.30 47.52 -11.90
N GLU A 97 -30.36 48.83 -11.63
CA GLU A 97 -31.50 49.64 -11.13
C GLU A 97 -31.84 49.58 -9.62
N GLY A 98 -31.92 50.68 -8.87
CA GLY A 98 -31.90 52.12 -9.16
C GLY A 98 -32.50 52.86 -7.94
N ASP A 99 -31.85 53.94 -7.51
CA ASP A 99 -32.08 54.65 -6.25
C ASP A 99 -33.39 55.46 -6.14
N LEU A 100 -33.87 55.56 -4.89
CA LEU A 100 -34.46 56.71 -4.18
C LEU A 100 -35.60 57.57 -4.79
N ALA A 101 -36.65 57.68 -3.96
CA ALA A 101 -37.42 58.89 -3.60
C ALA A 101 -38.45 59.49 -4.59
N GLN A 102 -39.71 59.40 -4.16
CA GLN A 102 -40.75 60.45 -4.07
C GLN A 102 -40.80 61.59 -5.12
N ASN A 103 -41.84 61.53 -5.98
CA ASN A 103 -42.81 62.56 -6.47
C ASN A 103 -42.36 64.05 -6.57
N PRO A 104 -42.71 64.80 -7.65
CA PRO A 104 -44.05 65.40 -7.76
C PRO A 104 -44.67 65.55 -9.17
N GLU A 105 -46.00 65.65 -9.17
CA GLU A 105 -46.92 66.52 -9.94
C GLU A 105 -46.54 67.08 -11.32
N GLU A 106 -47.42 66.88 -12.31
CA GLU A 106 -48.13 67.91 -13.11
C GLU A 106 -48.80 67.22 -14.32
N ASN A 107 -50.13 67.03 -14.29
CA ASN A 107 -51.19 67.92 -14.76
C ASN A 107 -51.41 67.93 -16.30
N HIS A 108 -52.69 68.09 -16.63
CA HIS A 108 -53.43 67.76 -17.83
C HIS A 108 -52.96 68.35 -19.17
N GLN A 109 -53.34 67.65 -20.24
CA GLN A 109 -54.25 68.23 -21.23
C GLN A 109 -55.29 67.21 -21.69
#